data_AF-K9PR33-F1
#
_entry.id   AF-K9PR33-F1
#
_cell.length_a   1.000
_cell.length_b   1.000
_cell.length_c   1.000
_cell.angle_alpha   90.00
_cell.angle_beta   90.00
_cell.angle_gamma   90.00
#
_symmetry.space_group_name_H-M   'P 1'
#
loop_
_entity.id
_entity.type
_entity.pdbx_description
1 polymer ?
#
loop_
_entity_poly.entity_id
_entity_poly.type
_entity_poly.pdbx_seq_one_letter_code
_entity_poly.pdbx_strand_id
1 'polypeptide(L)'
;MRKQLLLHTRQYVQKDYLMHTHQCQLFRMGYVRLKIRELAEERGWTLKDVANYSGVNYNTVRSYVQRGSLNTVDLSAVFKIARAFEVTLEELVEVLEE
;
A
#
# COMPACT_ATOMS: atom_id res chain seq x y z
N MET A 1 17.67 0.00 -48.82
CA MET A 1 16.75 0.69 -47.89
C MET A 1 15.72 -0.30 -47.37
N ARG A 2 15.72 -0.58 -46.05
CA ARG A 2 14.56 -1.01 -45.23
C ARG A 2 15.06 -1.34 -43.81
N LYS A 3 15.59 -0.33 -43.12
CA LYS A 3 15.72 -0.34 -41.66
C LYS A 3 14.55 0.48 -41.10
N GLN A 4 13.35 -0.10 -41.05
CA GLN A 4 12.24 0.53 -40.32
C GLN A 4 11.14 -0.48 -39.93
N LEU A 5 11.53 -1.65 -39.43
CA LEU A 5 10.70 -2.38 -38.49
C LEU A 5 11.46 -2.33 -37.18
N LEU A 6 11.09 -1.43 -36.26
CA LEU A 6 11.37 -1.48 -34.80
C LEU A 6 11.07 -0.14 -34.08
N LEU A 7 10.09 0.66 -34.52
CA LEU A 7 9.70 1.87 -33.78
C LEU A 7 8.20 2.04 -33.54
N HIS A 8 7.36 1.09 -33.97
CA HIS A 8 5.90 1.26 -33.89
C HIS A 8 5.21 0.56 -32.71
N THR A 9 5.95 0.11 -31.69
CA THR A 9 5.38 -0.48 -30.47
C THR A 9 5.75 0.27 -29.19
N ARG A 10 6.59 1.31 -29.28
CA ARG A 10 7.02 2.09 -28.10
C ARG A 10 6.16 3.32 -27.79
N GLN A 11 5.26 3.72 -28.69
CA GLN A 11 4.38 4.88 -28.50
C GLN A 11 2.93 4.53 -28.14
N TYR A 12 2.53 3.25 -28.24
CA TYR A 12 1.16 2.82 -27.93
C TYR A 12 0.92 2.54 -26.43
N VAL A 13 1.96 2.46 -25.60
CA VAL A 13 1.79 2.09 -24.17
C VAL A 13 1.64 3.32 -23.25
N GLN A 14 2.01 4.53 -23.71
CA GLN A 14 2.03 5.72 -22.85
C GLN A 14 0.82 6.66 -23.06
N LYS A 15 0.11 6.57 -24.19
CA LYS A 15 -0.93 7.55 -24.55
C LYS A 15 -2.34 7.23 -24.01
N ASP A 16 -2.58 6.01 -23.55
CA ASP A 16 -3.84 5.63 -22.88
C ASP A 16 -3.83 5.94 -21.37
N TYR A 17 -2.69 6.37 -20.81
CA TYR A 17 -2.56 6.61 -19.37
C TYR A 17 -2.93 8.03 -18.92
N LEU A 18 -3.36 8.91 -19.83
CA LEU A 18 -3.57 10.33 -19.52
C LEU A 18 -4.98 10.87 -19.83
N MET A 19 -5.97 10.01 -20.04
CA MET A 19 -7.36 10.45 -20.31
C MET A 19 -8.44 9.63 -19.60
N HIS A 20 -8.19 9.07 -18.42
CA HIS A 20 -9.24 8.46 -17.56
C HIS A 20 -9.12 8.92 -16.10
N THR A 21 -8.97 10.22 -15.87
CA THR A 21 -8.98 10.83 -14.52
C THR A 21 -10.30 11.51 -14.15
N HIS A 22 -11.35 11.41 -14.98
CA HIS A 22 -12.60 12.15 -14.77
C HIS A 22 -13.88 11.32 -14.56
N GLN A 23 -13.81 9.98 -14.48
CA GLN A 23 -14.97 9.14 -14.17
C GLN A 23 -14.65 7.90 -13.32
N CYS A 24 -13.71 8.02 -12.38
CA CYS A 24 -13.65 7.18 -11.18
C CYS A 24 -14.19 7.96 -9.97
N GLN A 25 -15.38 8.54 -10.12
CA GLN A 25 -16.20 8.99 -9.00
C GLN A 25 -17.41 8.05 -8.99
N LEU A 26 -17.64 7.35 -7.88
CA LEU A 26 -18.72 6.38 -7.60
C LEU A 26 -18.35 4.88 -7.58
N PHE A 27 -17.09 4.52 -7.29
CA PHE A 27 -16.87 3.34 -6.43
C PHE A 27 -16.48 3.89 -5.06
N ARG A 28 -17.24 3.55 -4.02
CA ARG A 28 -16.79 3.79 -2.64
C ARG A 28 -15.43 3.10 -2.51
N MET A 29 -14.37 3.89 -2.40
CA MET A 29 -13.09 3.32 -2.01
C MET A 29 -13.21 3.07 -0.52
N GLY A 30 -13.33 1.81 -0.13
CA GLY A 30 -13.39 1.43 1.27
C GLY A 30 -12.17 1.97 2.04
N TYR A 31 -12.41 2.44 3.26
CA TYR A 31 -11.34 2.89 4.14
C TYR A 31 -10.85 1.73 4.98
N VAL A 32 -9.54 1.58 5.09
CA VAL A 32 -8.92 0.59 5.96
C VAL A 32 -8.01 1.26 6.99
N ARG A 33 -7.88 0.62 8.14
CA ARG A 33 -6.95 0.98 9.21
C ARG A 33 -6.02 -0.18 9.47
N LEU A 34 -4.76 0.11 9.81
CA LEU A 34 -3.79 -0.91 10.20
C LEU A 34 -3.57 -0.85 11.72
N LYS A 35 -3.77 -1.97 12.42
CA LYS A 35 -3.63 -2.11 13.88
C LYS A 35 -2.18 -2.22 14.34
N ILE A 36 -1.29 -1.45 13.72
CA ILE A 36 0.17 -1.53 13.94
C ILE A 36 0.52 -1.11 15.37
N ARG A 37 -0.17 -0.11 15.92
CA ARG A 37 0.14 0.43 17.25
C ARG A 37 -0.23 -0.58 18.33
N GLU A 38 -1.42 -1.17 18.21
CA GLU A 38 -1.95 -2.17 19.12
C GLU A 38 -1.05 -3.41 19.16
N LEU A 39 -0.73 -3.97 18.00
CA LEU A 39 0.16 -5.13 17.90
C LEU A 39 1.57 -4.83 18.40
N ALA A 40 2.06 -3.60 18.21
CA ALA A 40 3.36 -3.19 18.75
C ALA A 40 3.32 -3.08 20.28
N GLU A 41 2.26 -2.50 20.85
CA GLU A 41 2.08 -2.36 22.29
C GLU A 41 1.96 -3.74 22.99
N GLU A 42 1.23 -4.69 22.40
CA GLU A 42 1.13 -6.07 22.89
C GLU A 42 2.49 -6.79 22.96
N ARG A 43 3.40 -6.47 22.03
CA ARG A 43 4.76 -7.05 21.98
C ARG A 43 5.82 -6.22 22.69
N GLY A 44 5.47 -5.05 23.23
CA GLY A 44 6.42 -4.10 23.80
C GLY A 44 7.39 -3.51 22.77
N TRP A 45 6.98 -3.41 21.51
CA TRP A 45 7.78 -2.90 20.40
C TRP A 45 7.55 -1.41 20.17
N THR A 46 8.60 -0.69 19.76
CA THR A 46 8.46 0.66 19.23
C THR A 46 8.14 0.61 17.73
N LEU A 47 7.62 1.71 17.15
CA LEU A 47 7.43 1.80 15.69
C LEU A 47 8.74 1.65 14.90
N LYS A 48 9.88 1.96 15.53
CA LYS A 48 11.20 1.75 14.93
C LYS A 48 11.53 0.25 14.88
N ASP A 49 11.18 -0.50 15.92
CA ASP A 49 11.35 -1.96 15.94
C ASP A 49 10.45 -2.63 14.89
N VAL A 50 9.20 -2.18 14.75
CA VAL A 50 8.31 -2.65 13.67
C VAL A 50 8.95 -2.43 12.30
N ALA A 51 9.50 -1.24 12.05
CA ALA A 51 10.20 -0.94 10.80
C ALA A 51 11.42 -1.86 10.58
N ASN A 52 12.20 -2.10 11.62
CA ASN A 52 13.38 -2.97 11.57
C ASN A 52 13.00 -4.43 11.27
N TYR A 53 12.03 -4.99 11.99
CA TYR A 53 11.62 -6.39 11.83
C TYR A 53 10.87 -6.65 10.53
N SER A 54 10.04 -5.70 10.07
CA SER A 54 9.32 -5.82 8.80
C SER A 54 10.17 -5.49 7.58
N GLY A 55 11.30 -4.80 7.75
CA GLY A 55 12.08 -4.25 6.64
C GLY A 55 11.31 -3.17 5.84
N VAL A 56 10.26 -2.58 6.42
CA VAL A 56 9.51 -1.46 5.86
C VAL A 56 10.12 -0.16 6.36
N ASN A 57 10.18 0.87 5.50
CA ASN A 57 10.71 2.17 5.90
C ASN A 57 9.92 2.74 7.10
N TYR A 58 10.63 3.26 8.10
CA TYR A 58 10.02 3.85 9.29
C TYR A 58 8.98 4.93 8.98
N ASN A 59 9.22 5.79 7.98
CA ASN A 59 8.26 6.84 7.60
C ASN A 59 6.96 6.24 7.02
N THR A 60 7.04 5.11 6.33
CA THR A 60 5.86 4.38 5.85
C THR A 60 5.07 3.82 7.02
N VAL A 61 5.73 3.13 7.96
CA VAL A 61 5.10 2.61 9.18
C VAL A 61 4.44 3.73 9.98
N ARG A 62 5.17 4.83 10.20
CA ARG A 62 4.68 6.02 10.90
C ARG A 62 3.48 6.64 10.18
N SER A 63 3.53 6.76 8.85
CA SER A 63 2.43 7.32 8.05
C SER A 63 1.15 6.50 8.18
N TYR A 64 1.26 5.16 8.16
CA TYR A 64 0.10 4.29 8.36
C TYR A 64 -0.53 4.46 9.73
N VAL A 65 0.29 4.54 10.79
CA VAL A 65 -0.21 4.76 12.15
C VAL A 65 -0.83 6.15 12.31
N GLN A 66 -0.25 7.18 11.70
CA GLN A 66 -0.71 8.56 11.85
C GLN A 66 -2.01 8.86 11.09
N ARG A 67 -2.19 8.31 9.89
CA ARG A 67 -3.33 8.62 9.04
C ARG A 67 -4.63 8.01 9.59
N GLY A 68 -4.55 6.89 10.31
CA GLY A 68 -5.68 6.26 11.00
C GLY A 68 -6.69 5.61 10.04
N SER A 69 -7.07 6.28 8.96
CA SER A 69 -7.84 5.74 7.84
C SER A 69 -7.05 5.93 6.54
N LEU A 70 -7.02 4.87 5.73
CA LEU A 70 -6.28 4.80 4.48
C LEU A 70 -7.26 4.39 3.37
N ASN A 71 -7.34 5.22 2.34
CA ASN A 71 -8.05 4.90 1.11
C ASN A 71 -7.19 4.07 0.13
N THR A 72 -5.87 4.09 0.31
CA THR A 72 -4.89 3.29 -0.45
C THR A 72 -3.75 2.86 0.45
N VAL A 73 -3.29 1.62 0.27
CA VAL A 73 -2.15 1.04 1.00
C VAL A 73 -1.23 0.28 0.04
N ASP A 74 0.07 0.23 0.35
CA ASP A 74 0.99 -0.66 -0.34
C ASP A 74 0.89 -2.06 0.28
N LEU A 75 0.22 -2.99 -0.42
CA LEU A 75 0.03 -4.35 0.06
C LEU A 75 1.35 -5.08 0.34
N SER A 76 2.43 -4.77 -0.37
CA SER A 76 3.75 -5.36 -0.10
C SER A 76 4.26 -4.98 1.30
N ALA A 77 4.08 -3.71 1.68
CA ALA A 77 4.41 -3.23 3.01
C ALA A 77 3.49 -3.86 4.08
N VAL A 78 2.19 -3.96 3.80
CA VAL A 78 1.22 -4.59 4.72
C VAL A 78 1.58 -6.06 4.98
N PHE A 79 1.87 -6.84 3.94
CA PHE A 79 2.29 -8.25 4.07
C PHE A 79 3.57 -8.41 4.89
N LYS A 80 4.56 -7.54 4.66
CA LYS A 80 5.82 -7.56 5.43
C LYS A 80 5.58 -7.28 6.92
N ILE A 81 4.71 -6.32 7.22
CA ILE A 81 4.33 -6.00 8.61
C ILE A 81 3.57 -7.16 9.24
N ALA A 82 2.57 -7.72 8.56
CA ALA A 82 1.81 -8.88 9.05
C ALA A 82 2.74 -10.05 9.38
N ARG A 83 3.70 -10.33 8.48
CA ARG A 83 4.71 -11.37 8.68
C ARG A 83 5.63 -11.09 9.87
N ALA A 84 6.05 -9.85 10.07
CA ALA A 84 6.89 -9.48 11.22
C ALA A 84 6.16 -9.66 12.56
N PHE A 85 4.85 -9.45 12.55
CA PHE A 85 3.97 -9.75 13.68
C PHE A 85 3.47 -11.19 13.71
N GLU A 86 3.81 -12.03 12.73
CA GLU A 86 3.32 -13.42 12.64
C GLU A 86 1.77 -13.53 12.77
N VAL A 87 1.06 -12.54 12.24
CA VAL A 87 -0.42 -12.48 12.22
C VAL A 87 -0.93 -12.56 10.79
N THR A 88 -2.21 -12.88 10.65
CA THR A 88 -2.95 -12.82 9.38
C THR A 88 -3.22 -11.37 8.96
N LEU A 89 -3.64 -11.17 7.70
CA LEU A 89 -3.99 -9.82 7.22
C LEU A 89 -5.25 -9.31 7.90
N GLU A 90 -6.20 -10.18 8.18
CA GLU A 90 -7.47 -9.91 8.85
C GLU A 90 -7.27 -9.44 10.29
N GLU A 91 -6.22 -9.92 10.95
CA GLU A 91 -5.83 -9.45 12.28
C GLU A 91 -5.16 -8.07 12.22
N LEU A 92 -4.34 -7.81 11.19
CA LEU A 92 -3.65 -6.53 11.01
C LEU A 92 -4.55 -5.41 10.48
N VAL A 93 -5.51 -5.73 9.60
CA VAL A 93 -6.32 -4.78 8.84
C VAL A 93 -7.73 -4.70 9.42
N GLU A 94 -8.22 -3.49 9.56
CA GLU A 94 -9.60 -3.18 9.96
C GLU A 94 -10.29 -2.43 8.82
N VAL A 95 -11.41 -2.96 8.31
CA VAL A 95 -12.22 -2.28 7.29
C VAL A 95 -13.20 -1.34 8.00
N LEU A 96 -13.09 -0.04 7.71
CA LEU A 96 -13.91 1.01 8.31
C LEU A 96 -15.17 1.32 7.48
N GLU A 97 -15.07 1.27 6.15
CA GLU A 97 -16.18 1.47 5.21
C GLU A 97 -16.00 0.56 3.98
N GLU A 98 -17.10 0.03 3.43
CA GLU A 98 -17.18 -0.77 2.20
C GLU A 98 -17.66 0.06 0.99
#